data_AF-U2X8Z5-F1
#
_entry.id   AF-U2X8Z5-F1
#
_cell.length_a   1.000
_cell.length_b   1.000
_cell.length_c   1.000
_cell.angle_alpha   90.00
_cell.angle_beta   90.00
_cell.angle_gamma   90.00
#
_symmetry.space_group_name_H-M   'P 1'
#
loop_
_entity.id
_entity.type
_entity.pdbx_description
1 polymer ?
#
loop_
_entity_poly.entity_id
_entity_poly.type
_entity_poly.pdbx_seq_one_letter_code
_entity_poly.pdbx_strand_id
1 'polypeptide(L)'
;MTQSLPEDRKKLELIFGADKGQESVTQASAIALSDARVLLFPVKSLRGVFAWITCPFVIERWNQEMSVHQQSIGKEVQLLPMPAPNTVSSDRLMAVNGRIVLEEYAFSVTVSSEAKQLAEQLAALLGEHCRLRLVDRLVVLSDDDFTDFVKLSTEINARIRISPETGTVDNGALWYEENVPPETVFYSFLYIGDVRGDGIDGLAKAADIERYFLNENKFPSVFQLGGNSTLGRGMMRTIWV
;
A
#
# COMPACT_ATOMS: atom_id res chain seq x y z
N MET A 1 -8.35 -17.05 17.42
CA MET A 1 -7.29 -17.95 16.92
C MET A 1 -7.95 -19.27 16.57
N THR A 2 -8.27 -19.47 15.29
CA THR A 2 -8.73 -20.75 14.77
C THR A 2 -7.49 -21.66 14.73
N GLN A 3 -7.50 -22.79 15.44
CA GLN A 3 -6.44 -23.79 15.29
C GLN A 3 -6.46 -24.28 13.84
N SER A 4 -5.42 -23.95 13.07
CA SER A 4 -5.25 -24.49 11.72
C SER A 4 -5.03 -26.00 11.80
N LEU A 5 -5.60 -26.74 10.85
CA LEU A 5 -5.39 -28.18 10.76
C LEU A 5 -3.88 -28.48 10.58
N PRO A 6 -3.37 -29.63 11.06
CA PRO A 6 -1.94 -29.95 10.99
C PRO A 6 -1.32 -29.85 9.57
N GLU A 7 -2.09 -30.13 8.53
CA GLU A 7 -1.66 -29.99 7.13
C GLU A 7 -1.50 -28.52 6.70
N ASP A 8 -2.41 -27.64 7.11
CA ASP A 8 -2.30 -26.20 6.82
C ASP A 8 -1.07 -25.61 7.50
N ARG A 9 -0.73 -26.09 8.71
CA ARG A 9 0.49 -25.68 9.40
C ARG A 9 1.74 -26.03 8.60
N LYS A 10 1.84 -27.28 8.12
CA LYS A 10 3.00 -27.71 7.32
C LYS A 10 3.13 -26.87 6.04
N LYS A 11 2.02 -26.58 5.35
CA LYS A 11 2.03 -25.66 4.19
C LYS A 11 2.58 -24.27 4.55
N LEU A 12 2.14 -23.70 5.66
CA LEU A 12 2.63 -22.40 6.14
C LEU A 12 4.12 -22.43 6.45
N GLU A 13 4.63 -23.49 7.09
CA GLU A 13 6.06 -23.66 7.38
C GLU A 13 6.88 -23.79 6.09
N LEU A 14 6.36 -24.47 5.05
CA LEU A 14 7.03 -24.56 3.75
C LEU A 14 7.10 -23.20 3.03
N ILE A 15 6.05 -22.40 3.13
CA ILE A 15 5.93 -21.09 2.46
C ILE A 15 6.72 -20.02 3.22
N PHE A 16 6.45 -19.85 4.51
CA PHE A 16 6.95 -18.75 5.35
C PHE A 16 8.21 -19.10 6.16
N GLY A 17 8.62 -20.37 6.16
CA GLY A 17 9.73 -20.88 6.97
C GLY A 17 9.24 -21.48 8.30
N ALA A 18 10.07 -22.35 8.89
CA ALA A 18 9.74 -23.07 10.11
C ALA A 18 9.81 -22.16 11.36
N ASP A 19 8.87 -22.35 12.29
CA ASP A 19 8.87 -21.68 13.59
C ASP A 19 10.10 -22.07 14.43
N LYS A 20 10.63 -21.11 15.20
CA LYS A 20 11.68 -21.40 16.19
C LYS A 20 11.10 -22.23 17.33
N GLY A 21 11.28 -23.55 17.30
CA GLY A 21 10.85 -24.38 18.43
C GLY A 21 10.86 -25.90 18.27
N GLN A 22 11.20 -26.48 17.11
CA GLN A 22 11.39 -27.93 16.99
C GLN A 22 12.80 -28.26 16.50
N GLU A 23 13.55 -28.98 17.32
CA GLU A 23 15.00 -29.21 17.25
C GLU A 23 15.51 -30.04 16.05
N SER A 24 14.83 -30.09 14.89
CA SER A 24 15.38 -30.85 13.75
C SER A 24 15.03 -30.38 12.34
N VAL A 25 14.18 -29.36 12.15
CA VAL A 25 13.85 -28.89 10.79
C VAL A 25 14.08 -27.39 10.67
N THR A 26 15.28 -27.03 10.24
CA THR A 26 15.59 -25.67 9.78
C THR A 26 15.22 -25.57 8.32
N GLN A 27 14.12 -24.87 8.01
CA GLN A 27 13.71 -24.62 6.63
C GLN A 27 13.53 -23.12 6.40
N ALA A 28 14.21 -22.61 5.38
CA ALA A 28 14.02 -21.24 4.91
C ALA A 28 12.73 -21.10 4.11
N SER A 29 12.17 -19.89 4.12
CA SER A 29 10.95 -19.57 3.38
C SER A 29 11.12 -19.79 1.88
N ALA A 30 10.03 -20.18 1.22
CA ALA A 30 9.93 -20.22 -0.23
C ALA A 30 9.56 -18.85 -0.81
N ILE A 31 9.10 -17.91 0.03
CA ILE A 31 8.76 -16.55 -0.38
C ILE A 31 9.66 -15.50 0.27
N ALA A 32 9.74 -14.33 -0.36
CA ALA A 32 10.26 -13.11 0.25
C ALA A 32 9.32 -11.93 -0.07
N LEU A 33 9.15 -11.03 0.89
CA LEU A 33 8.37 -9.81 0.75
C LEU A 33 9.32 -8.62 0.77
N SER A 34 9.22 -7.71 -0.20
CA SER A 34 9.93 -6.44 -0.12
C SER A 34 9.20 -5.47 0.81
N ASP A 35 9.88 -4.39 1.18
CA ASP A 35 9.24 -3.26 1.83
C ASP A 35 8.06 -2.75 1.00
N ALA A 36 7.03 -2.28 1.70
CA ALA A 36 5.88 -1.62 1.12
C ALA A 36 6.18 -0.12 0.95
N ARG A 37 6.11 0.37 -0.28
CA ARG A 37 6.43 1.75 -0.66
C ARG A 37 5.18 2.51 -0.99
N VAL A 38 5.12 3.79 -0.62
CA VAL A 38 4.00 4.67 -0.96
C VAL A 38 4.00 4.92 -2.48
N LEU A 39 2.87 4.67 -3.13
CA LEU A 39 2.63 5.01 -4.53
C LEU A 39 1.73 6.24 -4.67
N LEU A 40 0.66 6.26 -3.88
CA LEU A 40 -0.30 7.37 -3.82
C LEU A 40 -0.59 7.71 -2.36
N PHE A 41 -0.51 9.00 -2.04
CA PHE A 41 -0.82 9.52 -0.72
C PHE A 41 -2.06 10.42 -0.80
N PRO A 42 -3.08 10.27 0.06
CA PRO A 42 -4.27 11.09 0.00
C PRO A 42 -4.06 12.36 0.83
N VAL A 43 -4.42 13.50 0.26
CA VAL A 43 -4.33 14.82 0.92
C VAL A 43 -5.66 15.53 0.78
N LYS A 44 -6.13 16.18 1.85
CA LYS A 44 -7.39 16.94 1.80
C LYS A 44 -7.29 18.01 0.72
N SER A 45 -8.36 18.18 -0.03
CA SER A 45 -8.44 19.21 -1.06
C SER A 45 -9.70 20.04 -0.89
N LEU A 46 -9.55 21.36 -1.06
CA LEU A 46 -10.65 22.31 -0.95
C LEU A 46 -11.83 21.94 -1.85
N ARG A 47 -11.55 21.46 -3.08
CA ARG A 47 -12.57 20.98 -4.00
C ARG A 47 -12.37 19.48 -4.22
N GLY A 48 -13.47 18.74 -4.18
CA GLY A 48 -13.43 17.30 -4.43
C GLY A 48 -13.12 16.46 -3.18
N VAL A 49 -13.06 17.00 -1.96
CA VAL A 49 -12.80 16.28 -0.70
C VAL A 49 -11.32 15.96 -0.49
N PHE A 50 -10.70 15.23 -1.42
CA PHE A 50 -9.29 14.90 -1.36
C PHE A 50 -8.71 14.67 -2.76
N ALA A 51 -7.39 14.76 -2.83
CA ALA A 51 -6.57 14.43 -3.98
C ALA A 51 -5.66 13.24 -3.63
N TRP A 52 -5.42 12.37 -4.61
CA TRP A 52 -4.27 11.47 -4.54
C TRP A 52 -3.06 12.18 -5.10
N ILE A 53 -2.04 12.37 -4.28
CA ILE A 53 -0.78 12.96 -4.69
C ILE A 53 0.26 11.89 -4.98
N THR A 54 1.14 12.18 -5.93
CA THR A 54 2.39 11.47 -6.20
C THR A 54 3.44 12.47 -6.70
N CYS A 55 4.65 12.02 -6.99
CA CYS A 55 5.71 12.87 -7.52
C CYS A 55 6.58 12.11 -8.55
N PRO A 56 7.38 12.82 -9.37
CA PRO A 56 8.29 12.23 -10.34
C PRO A 56 9.15 11.11 -9.75
N PHE A 57 9.76 11.30 -8.57
CA PHE A 57 10.61 10.29 -7.96
C PHE A 57 9.88 8.98 -7.64
N VAL A 58 8.65 9.05 -7.15
CA VAL A 58 7.84 7.85 -6.84
C VAL A 58 7.51 7.07 -8.11
N ILE A 59 7.14 7.77 -9.19
CA ILE A 59 6.81 7.16 -10.48
C ILE A 59 8.07 6.56 -11.12
N GLU A 60 9.19 7.29 -11.10
CA GLU A 60 10.48 6.81 -11.60
C GLU A 60 10.89 5.53 -10.86
N ARG A 61 10.78 5.52 -9.53
CA ARG A 61 11.11 4.34 -8.73
C ARG A 61 10.23 3.14 -9.08
N TRP A 62 8.91 3.35 -9.21
CA TRP A 62 8.00 2.30 -9.66
C TRP A 62 8.45 1.74 -11.02
N ASN A 63 8.73 2.60 -11.99
CA ASN A 63 9.15 2.20 -13.34
C ASN A 63 10.48 1.46 -13.34
N GLN A 64 11.46 1.90 -12.55
CA GLN A 64 12.74 1.23 -12.40
C GLN A 64 12.56 -0.17 -11.78
N GLU A 65 11.80 -0.28 -10.69
CA GLU A 65 11.55 -1.57 -10.03
C GLU A 65 10.77 -2.53 -10.94
N MET A 66 9.75 -2.04 -11.64
CA MET A 66 9.01 -2.85 -12.64
C MET A 66 9.89 -3.31 -13.80
N SER A 67 10.81 -2.46 -14.27
CA SER A 67 11.75 -2.83 -15.34
C SER A 67 12.71 -3.93 -14.89
N VAL A 68 13.22 -3.86 -13.66
CA VAL A 68 14.11 -4.90 -13.09
C VAL A 68 13.39 -6.24 -12.97
N HIS A 69 12.10 -6.23 -12.65
CA HIS A 69 11.32 -7.45 -12.42
C HIS A 69 10.55 -7.94 -13.66
N GLN A 70 10.58 -7.22 -14.78
CA GLN A 70 9.81 -7.53 -16.00
C GLN A 70 10.00 -8.97 -16.49
N GLN A 71 11.25 -9.47 -16.48
CA GLN A 71 11.55 -10.85 -16.90
C GLN A 71 10.95 -11.90 -15.96
N SER A 72 10.84 -11.58 -14.66
CA SER A 72 10.26 -12.49 -13.66
C SER A 72 8.73 -12.47 -13.66
N ILE A 73 8.11 -11.34 -14.04
CA ILE A 73 6.66 -11.17 -14.13
C ILE A 73 6.07 -11.91 -15.35
N GLY A 74 6.91 -12.25 -16.35
CA GLY A 74 6.48 -13.00 -17.54
C GLY A 74 5.48 -12.25 -18.43
N LYS A 75 5.26 -10.95 -18.16
CA LYS A 75 4.42 -10.04 -18.94
C LYS A 75 5.18 -8.77 -19.22
N GLU A 76 4.89 -8.15 -20.36
CA GLU A 76 5.39 -6.82 -20.67
C GLU A 76 4.72 -5.81 -19.74
N VAL A 77 5.47 -5.31 -18.75
CA VAL A 77 4.97 -4.27 -17.84
C VAL A 77 5.05 -2.93 -18.57
N GLN A 78 3.89 -2.34 -18.82
CA GLN A 78 3.83 -0.98 -19.35
C GLN A 78 4.30 -0.01 -18.27
N LEU A 79 5.35 0.75 -18.58
CA LEU A 79 5.83 1.80 -17.69
C LEU A 79 4.80 2.92 -17.57
N LEU A 80 4.68 3.47 -16.37
CA LEU A 80 3.84 4.61 -16.09
C LEU A 80 4.41 5.87 -16.80
N PRO A 81 3.55 6.73 -17.36
CA PRO A 81 4.00 8.02 -17.89
C PRO A 81 4.56 8.90 -16.76
N MET A 82 5.40 9.86 -17.12
CA MET A 82 6.13 10.74 -16.21
C MET A 82 5.69 12.20 -16.42
N PRO A 83 4.52 12.62 -15.93
CA PRO A 83 4.07 14.00 -16.05
C PRO A 83 5.03 14.96 -15.33
N ALA A 84 5.14 16.18 -15.83
CA ALA A 84 5.83 17.25 -15.11
C ALA A 84 5.18 17.50 -13.73
N PRO A 85 5.96 17.97 -12.73
CA PRO A 85 5.40 18.35 -11.44
C PRO A 85 4.40 19.51 -11.59
N ASN A 86 3.52 19.65 -10.60
CA ASN A 86 2.40 20.59 -10.58
C ASN A 86 1.42 20.39 -11.74
N THR A 87 1.11 19.12 -12.04
CA THR A 87 0.07 18.75 -13.00
C THR A 87 -1.06 17.98 -12.35
N VAL A 88 -2.24 18.07 -12.96
CA VAL A 88 -3.45 17.36 -12.51
C VAL A 88 -4.06 16.55 -13.63
N SER A 89 -4.68 15.42 -13.29
CA SER A 89 -5.33 14.55 -14.27
C SER A 89 -6.66 15.08 -14.81
N SER A 90 -7.33 15.96 -14.06
CA SER A 90 -8.60 16.59 -14.46
C SER A 90 -8.81 17.96 -13.79
N ASP A 91 -9.84 18.69 -14.21
CA ASP A 91 -10.25 19.96 -13.63
C ASP A 91 -11.09 19.83 -12.35
N ARG A 92 -11.37 18.60 -11.89
CA ARG A 92 -12.24 18.32 -10.74
C ARG A 92 -11.76 18.96 -9.44
N LEU A 93 -10.44 19.01 -9.25
CA LEU A 93 -9.80 19.58 -8.05
C LEU A 93 -9.59 21.09 -8.16
N MET A 94 -9.77 21.67 -9.36
CA MET A 94 -9.46 23.08 -9.63
C MET A 94 -10.37 23.99 -8.82
N ALA A 95 -9.74 24.88 -8.06
CA ALA A 95 -10.37 26.05 -7.44
C ALA A 95 -10.34 27.22 -8.44
N VAL A 96 -10.23 28.44 -7.93
CA VAL A 96 -10.26 29.67 -8.74
C VAL A 96 -8.88 29.95 -9.34
N ASN A 97 -8.85 30.49 -10.57
CA ASN A 97 -7.64 30.97 -11.26
C ASN A 97 -6.56 29.91 -11.51
N GLY A 98 -6.95 28.70 -11.92
CA GLY A 98 -5.97 27.68 -12.32
C GLY A 98 -5.20 27.05 -11.16
N ARG A 99 -5.71 27.17 -9.93
CA ARG A 99 -5.07 26.66 -8.72
C ARG A 99 -5.85 25.50 -8.11
N ILE A 100 -5.14 24.62 -7.44
CA ILE A 100 -5.71 23.69 -6.47
C ILE A 100 -5.29 24.11 -5.08
N VAL A 101 -6.07 23.73 -4.07
CA VAL A 101 -5.72 23.92 -2.67
C VAL A 101 -5.70 22.56 -2.00
N LEU A 102 -4.54 22.20 -1.45
CA LEU A 102 -4.27 20.96 -0.74
C LEU A 102 -3.92 21.31 0.71
N GLU A 103 -4.71 20.83 1.67
CA GLU A 103 -4.76 21.35 3.04
C GLU A 103 -4.83 22.89 3.04
N GLU A 104 -3.81 23.59 3.56
CA GLU A 104 -3.68 25.05 3.55
C GLU A 104 -2.87 25.63 2.38
N TYR A 105 -2.28 24.79 1.54
CA TYR A 105 -1.35 25.23 0.48
C TYR A 105 -2.05 25.37 -0.87
N ALA A 106 -1.81 26.49 -1.55
CA ALA A 106 -2.34 26.76 -2.89
C ALA A 106 -1.26 26.54 -3.96
N PHE A 107 -1.54 25.62 -4.89
CA PHE A 107 -0.63 25.28 -5.99
C PHE A 107 -1.18 25.78 -7.31
N SER A 108 -0.32 26.41 -8.12
CA SER A 108 -0.63 26.68 -9.52
C SER A 108 -0.36 25.42 -10.32
N VAL A 109 -1.37 24.87 -10.99
CA VAL A 109 -1.26 23.59 -11.68
C VAL A 109 -1.81 23.64 -13.09
N THR A 110 -1.38 22.70 -13.93
CA THR A 110 -1.87 22.54 -15.30
C THR A 110 -2.55 21.19 -15.47
N VAL A 111 -3.72 21.16 -16.11
CA VAL A 111 -4.36 19.91 -16.51
C VAL A 111 -3.52 19.26 -17.62
N SER A 112 -3.02 18.05 -17.39
CA SER A 112 -2.10 17.36 -18.31
C SER A 112 -2.70 16.07 -18.83
N SER A 113 -2.58 15.83 -20.14
CA SER A 113 -2.95 14.57 -20.77
C SER A 113 -2.09 13.41 -20.26
N GLU A 114 -0.82 13.65 -19.96
CA GLU A 114 0.08 12.64 -19.38
C GLU A 114 -0.33 12.31 -17.95
N ALA A 115 -0.72 13.30 -17.14
CA ALA A 115 -1.24 13.06 -15.80
C ALA A 115 -2.58 12.30 -15.84
N LYS A 116 -3.40 12.56 -16.85
CA LYS A 116 -4.62 11.78 -17.09
C LYS A 116 -4.30 10.33 -17.46
N GLN A 117 -3.36 10.11 -18.38
CA GLN A 117 -2.92 8.77 -18.77
C GLN A 117 -2.33 8.00 -17.57
N LEU A 118 -1.54 8.67 -16.72
CA LEU A 118 -1.02 8.11 -15.47
C LEU A 118 -2.17 7.62 -14.59
N ALA A 119 -3.17 8.49 -14.39
CA ALA A 119 -4.32 8.19 -13.55
C ALA A 119 -5.16 7.03 -14.12
N GLU A 120 -5.32 6.95 -15.44
CA GLU A 120 -6.01 5.84 -16.11
C GLU A 120 -5.25 4.52 -15.95
N GLN A 121 -3.94 4.52 -16.11
CA GLN A 121 -3.11 3.32 -15.90
C GLN A 121 -3.13 2.86 -14.43
N LEU A 122 -2.99 3.78 -13.48
CA LEU A 122 -3.09 3.47 -12.05
C LEU A 122 -4.49 2.96 -11.68
N ALA A 123 -5.56 3.54 -12.23
CA ALA A 123 -6.91 3.06 -12.01
C ALA A 123 -7.12 1.64 -12.59
N ALA A 124 -6.53 1.34 -13.74
CA ALA A 124 -6.56 0.00 -14.32
C ALA A 124 -5.80 -1.02 -13.46
N LEU A 125 -4.63 -0.66 -12.92
CA LEU A 125 -3.85 -1.49 -12.00
C LEU A 125 -4.61 -1.79 -10.70
N LEU A 126 -5.32 -0.79 -10.16
CA LEU A 126 -6.14 -0.96 -8.95
C LEU A 126 -7.49 -1.64 -9.23
N GLY A 127 -7.89 -1.76 -10.50
CA GLY A 127 -9.12 -2.42 -10.94
C GLY A 127 -10.39 -1.84 -10.31
N GLU A 128 -11.39 -2.70 -10.09
CA GLU A 128 -12.69 -2.33 -9.50
C GLU A 128 -12.59 -1.79 -8.06
N HIS A 129 -11.41 -1.89 -7.44
CA HIS A 129 -11.16 -1.36 -6.10
C HIS A 129 -10.94 0.15 -6.10
N CYS A 130 -10.71 0.75 -7.27
CA CYS A 130 -10.55 2.19 -7.47
C CYS A 130 -11.90 2.95 -7.50
N ARG A 131 -12.74 2.78 -6.48
CA ARG A 131 -14.13 3.31 -6.48
C ARG A 131 -14.25 4.82 -6.32
N LEU A 132 -13.19 5.51 -5.92
CA LEU A 132 -13.25 6.94 -5.57
C LEU A 132 -12.86 7.87 -6.73
N ARG A 133 -12.88 7.39 -7.99
CA ARG A 133 -12.59 8.17 -9.20
C ARG A 133 -11.16 8.73 -9.22
N LEU A 134 -10.16 7.85 -9.09
CA LEU A 134 -8.73 8.25 -9.14
C LEU A 134 -8.38 9.03 -10.40
N VAL A 135 -8.94 8.65 -11.54
CA VAL A 135 -8.77 9.34 -12.82
C VAL A 135 -9.04 10.84 -12.72
N ASP A 136 -9.98 11.26 -11.87
CA ASP A 136 -10.34 12.67 -11.73
C ASP A 136 -9.57 13.39 -10.60
N ARG A 137 -8.72 12.68 -9.84
CA ARG A 137 -8.21 13.15 -8.53
C ARG A 137 -6.70 13.07 -8.37
N LEU A 138 -5.98 12.70 -9.41
CA LEU A 138 -4.54 12.58 -9.35
C LEU A 138 -3.89 13.97 -9.49
N VAL A 139 -2.94 14.23 -8.61
CA VAL A 139 -2.05 15.40 -8.65
C VAL A 139 -0.61 14.90 -8.63
N VAL A 140 0.19 15.35 -9.58
CA VAL A 140 1.64 15.13 -9.56
C VAL A 140 2.28 16.41 -9.04
N LEU A 141 2.89 16.34 -7.85
CA LEU A 141 3.59 17.46 -7.21
C LEU A 141 5.11 17.37 -7.48
N SER A 142 5.86 18.38 -7.03
CA SER A 142 7.31 18.25 -6.92
C SER A 142 7.68 17.20 -5.86
N ASP A 143 8.90 16.66 -5.93
CA ASP A 143 9.39 15.69 -4.95
C ASP A 143 9.45 16.26 -3.52
N ASP A 144 9.78 17.55 -3.41
CA ASP A 144 9.85 18.27 -2.13
C ASP A 144 8.44 18.47 -1.54
N ASP A 145 7.49 18.99 -2.32
CA ASP A 145 6.11 19.18 -1.85
C ASP A 145 5.45 17.85 -1.47
N PHE A 146 5.70 16.79 -2.26
CA PHE A 146 5.22 15.45 -1.92
C PHE A 146 5.83 14.94 -0.61
N THR A 147 7.13 15.16 -0.42
CA THR A 147 7.84 14.79 0.82
C THR A 147 7.24 15.48 2.03
N ASP A 148 6.91 16.77 1.93
CA ASP A 148 6.30 17.53 3.02
C ASP A 148 4.91 16.96 3.36
N PHE A 149 4.07 16.67 2.37
CA PHE A 149 2.76 16.07 2.62
C PHE A 149 2.86 14.69 3.27
N VAL A 150 3.73 13.80 2.79
CA VAL A 150 3.87 12.45 3.35
C VAL A 150 4.40 12.48 4.79
N LYS A 151 5.19 13.49 5.16
CA LYS A 151 5.73 13.65 6.52
C LYS A 151 4.78 14.38 7.48
N LEU A 152 3.97 15.31 6.97
CA LEU A 152 3.24 16.26 7.81
C LEU A 152 1.72 16.07 7.78
N SER A 153 1.18 15.35 6.79
CA SER A 153 -0.26 15.12 6.63
C SER A 153 -0.72 13.73 7.08
N THR A 154 0.06 13.07 7.94
CA THR A 154 -0.35 11.86 8.66
C THR A 154 -1.30 12.20 9.81
N GLU A 155 -2.08 11.21 10.26
CA GLU A 155 -2.99 11.40 11.39
C GLU A 155 -2.24 11.29 12.72
N ILE A 156 -1.93 12.43 13.33
CA ILE A 156 -1.37 12.51 14.69
C ILE A 156 -2.49 12.55 15.72
N ASN A 157 -2.67 11.45 16.46
CA ASN A 157 -3.74 11.29 17.45
C ASN A 157 -3.16 11.33 18.88
N ALA A 158 -3.62 12.28 19.69
CA ALA A 158 -3.38 12.27 21.13
C ALA A 158 -4.28 11.23 21.81
N ARG A 159 -3.71 10.38 22.65
CA ARG A 159 -4.44 9.34 23.39
C ARG A 159 -4.19 9.45 24.88
N ILE A 160 -5.26 9.20 25.63
CA ILE A 160 -5.24 9.19 27.09
C ILE A 160 -5.82 7.91 27.64
N ARG A 161 -5.40 7.54 28.87
CA ARG A 161 -6.11 6.58 29.71
C ARG A 161 -6.80 7.32 30.86
N ILE A 162 -8.09 7.08 31.03
CA ILE A 162 -8.90 7.69 32.09
C ILE A 162 -9.08 6.66 33.23
N SER A 163 -8.83 7.07 34.48
CA SER A 163 -9.15 6.26 35.66
C SER A 163 -10.67 6.10 35.77
N PRO A 164 -11.18 4.86 35.90
CA PRO A 164 -12.59 4.63 36.19
C PRO A 164 -13.04 5.17 37.54
N GLU A 165 -12.14 5.35 38.52
CA GLU A 165 -12.51 5.85 39.85
C GLU A 165 -12.62 7.37 39.89
N THR A 166 -11.68 8.10 39.27
CA THR A 166 -11.63 9.56 39.37
C THR A 166 -12.29 10.27 38.20
N GLY A 167 -12.48 9.60 37.06
CA GLY A 167 -12.93 10.22 35.81
C GLY A 167 -11.90 11.18 35.20
N THR A 168 -10.64 11.14 35.67
CA THR A 168 -9.54 11.98 35.18
C THR A 168 -8.48 11.14 34.49
N VAL A 169 -7.59 11.79 33.73
CA VAL A 169 -6.44 11.13 33.10
C VAL A 169 -5.50 10.56 34.16
N ASP A 170 -5.05 9.33 33.95
CA ASP A 170 -4.01 8.70 34.77
C ASP A 170 -2.68 9.44 34.63
N ASN A 171 -1.92 9.54 35.72
CA ASN A 171 -0.59 10.16 35.69
C ASN A 171 0.32 9.46 34.66
N GLY A 172 0.86 10.24 33.71
CA GLY A 172 1.75 9.75 32.66
C GLY A 172 1.05 9.01 31.51
N ALA A 173 -0.28 8.91 31.51
CA ALA A 173 -1.03 8.19 30.48
C ALA A 173 -1.54 9.12 29.38
N LEU A 174 -0.67 10.00 28.85
CA LEU A 174 -0.88 10.80 27.64
C LEU A 174 0.26 10.50 26.65
N TRP A 175 -0.09 10.09 25.44
CA TRP A 175 0.88 9.83 24.37
C TRP A 175 0.31 10.21 23.01
N TYR A 176 1.17 10.26 21.99
CA TYR A 176 0.80 10.54 20.61
C TYR A 176 1.08 9.31 19.74
N GLU A 177 0.16 9.03 18.81
CA GLU A 177 0.30 7.98 17.81
C GLU A 177 0.14 8.59 16.42
N GLU A 178 1.04 8.24 15.51
CA GLU A 178 0.96 8.59 14.10
C GLU A 178 0.33 7.46 13.30
N ASN A 179 -0.61 7.78 12.42
CA ASN A 179 -1.25 6.82 11.53
C ASN A 179 -1.19 7.31 10.08
N VAL A 180 -0.89 6.39 9.17
CA VAL A 180 -1.02 6.66 7.74
C VAL A 180 -2.50 6.83 7.40
N PRO A 181 -2.89 7.88 6.64
CA PRO A 181 -4.28 8.12 6.30
C PRO A 181 -4.91 6.98 5.48
N PRO A 182 -6.22 6.72 5.62
CA PRO A 182 -6.94 5.80 4.76
C PRO A 182 -6.89 6.28 3.30
N GLU A 183 -7.02 5.35 2.35
CA GLU A 183 -6.83 5.58 0.91
C GLU A 183 -5.37 5.76 0.45
N THR A 184 -4.38 5.59 1.34
CA THR A 184 -2.98 5.48 0.92
C THR A 184 -2.76 4.17 0.16
N VAL A 185 -2.17 4.26 -1.02
CA VAL A 185 -1.82 3.10 -1.84
C VAL A 185 -0.34 2.80 -1.65
N PHE A 186 -0.07 1.60 -1.16
CA PHE A 186 1.26 1.03 -1.09
C PHE A 186 1.46 -0.02 -2.18
N TYR A 187 2.70 -0.27 -2.54
CA TYR A 187 3.09 -1.41 -3.36
C TYR A 187 4.29 -2.14 -2.77
N SER A 188 4.35 -3.46 -2.98
CA SER A 188 5.41 -4.36 -2.51
C SER A 188 5.53 -5.51 -3.49
N PHE A 189 6.69 -6.16 -3.52
CA PHE A 189 6.95 -7.35 -4.31
C PHE A 189 6.89 -8.60 -3.43
N LEU A 190 6.07 -9.56 -3.84
CA LEU A 190 6.10 -10.93 -3.33
C LEU A 190 6.94 -11.78 -4.29
N TYR A 191 8.14 -12.13 -3.87
CA TYR A 191 8.99 -13.08 -4.59
C TYR A 191 8.59 -14.49 -4.19
N ILE A 192 8.35 -15.35 -5.18
CA ILE A 192 7.96 -16.75 -4.98
C ILE A 192 9.03 -17.63 -5.63
N GLY A 193 9.61 -18.52 -4.84
CA GLY A 193 10.55 -19.54 -5.28
C GLY A 193 10.04 -20.95 -4.99
N ASP A 194 10.80 -21.95 -5.43
CA ASP A 194 10.56 -23.34 -5.06
C ASP A 194 10.74 -23.55 -3.55
N VAL A 195 10.00 -24.50 -2.99
CA VAL A 195 10.14 -24.93 -1.60
C VAL A 195 11.57 -25.43 -1.37
N ARG A 196 12.15 -25.08 -0.21
CA ARG A 196 13.46 -25.57 0.19
C ARG A 196 13.35 -26.98 0.75
N GLY A 197 14.00 -27.95 0.11
CA GLY A 197 13.96 -29.36 0.52
C GLY A 197 12.81 -30.13 -0.09
N ASP A 198 12.34 -31.17 0.60
CA ASP A 198 11.21 -31.99 0.16
C ASP A 198 9.90 -31.24 0.41
N GLY A 199 9.22 -30.85 -0.66
CA GLY A 199 7.87 -30.29 -0.60
C GLY A 199 6.83 -31.34 -0.16
N ILE A 200 5.56 -30.98 -0.26
CA ILE A 200 4.45 -31.93 -0.12
C ILE A 200 3.67 -32.02 -1.42
N ASP A 201 2.78 -33.02 -1.52
CA ASP A 201 1.93 -33.15 -2.69
C ASP A 201 1.10 -31.87 -2.91
N GLY A 202 1.17 -31.34 -4.13
CA GLY A 202 0.55 -30.08 -4.53
C GLY A 202 1.20 -28.79 -3.96
N LEU A 203 2.35 -28.87 -3.26
CA LEU A 203 3.09 -27.69 -2.78
C LEU A 203 4.61 -27.97 -2.75
N ALA A 204 5.26 -27.83 -3.91
CA ALA A 204 6.72 -27.96 -4.05
C ALA A 204 7.35 -26.90 -4.95
N LYS A 205 6.64 -26.44 -5.97
CA LYS A 205 7.13 -25.49 -6.97
C LYS A 205 6.58 -24.09 -6.75
N ALA A 206 7.28 -23.08 -7.25
CA ALA A 206 6.84 -21.69 -7.20
C ALA A 206 5.39 -21.51 -7.69
N ALA A 207 5.01 -22.19 -8.79
CA ALA A 207 3.65 -22.15 -9.34
C ALA A 207 2.57 -22.71 -8.39
N ASP A 208 2.92 -23.66 -7.51
CA ASP A 208 1.99 -24.18 -6.51
C ASP A 208 1.72 -23.15 -5.43
N ILE A 209 2.76 -22.44 -5.00
CA ILE A 209 2.68 -21.37 -3.99
C ILE A 209 1.92 -20.17 -4.56
N GLU A 210 2.20 -19.79 -5.80
CA GLU A 210 1.44 -18.75 -6.51
C GLU A 210 -0.06 -19.09 -6.55
N ARG A 211 -0.41 -20.34 -6.92
CA ARG A 211 -1.80 -20.82 -6.90
C ARG A 211 -2.41 -20.77 -5.51
N TYR A 212 -1.64 -21.10 -4.47
CA TYR A 212 -2.09 -21.02 -3.07
C TYR A 212 -2.48 -19.60 -2.67
N PHE A 213 -1.70 -18.58 -3.08
CA PHE A 213 -2.02 -17.17 -2.79
C PHE A 213 -3.17 -16.62 -3.65
N LEU A 214 -3.18 -16.92 -4.96
CA LEU A 214 -4.09 -16.29 -5.91
C LEU A 214 -5.45 -16.97 -6.02
N ASN A 215 -5.50 -18.31 -5.97
CA ASN A 215 -6.70 -19.07 -6.37
C ASN A 215 -7.43 -19.72 -5.19
N GLU A 216 -6.74 -20.02 -4.10
CA GLU A 216 -7.36 -20.69 -2.93
C GLU A 216 -8.00 -19.72 -1.92
N ASN A 217 -8.01 -18.41 -2.21
CA ASN A 217 -8.47 -17.35 -1.28
C ASN A 217 -7.83 -17.44 0.12
N LYS A 218 -6.62 -18.04 0.21
CA LYS A 218 -5.91 -18.22 1.48
C LYS A 218 -5.27 -16.91 1.94
N PHE A 219 -4.97 -16.00 1.02
CA PHE A 219 -4.70 -14.61 1.36
C PHE A 219 -6.02 -13.82 1.35
N PRO A 220 -6.46 -13.28 2.49
CA PRO A 220 -7.71 -12.55 2.53
C PRO A 220 -7.59 -11.25 1.74
N SER A 221 -8.62 -10.92 0.96
CA SER A 221 -8.66 -9.67 0.18
C SER A 221 -8.59 -8.42 1.06
N VAL A 222 -8.98 -8.54 2.34
CA VAL A 222 -8.86 -7.51 3.37
C VAL A 222 -8.18 -8.12 4.59
N PHE A 223 -7.11 -7.49 5.07
CA PHE A 223 -6.33 -7.96 6.21
C PHE A 223 -5.95 -6.80 7.13
N GLN A 224 -5.50 -7.11 8.34
CA GLN A 224 -5.02 -6.12 9.29
C GLN A 224 -3.49 -6.16 9.34
N LEU A 225 -2.85 -4.99 9.23
CA LEU A 225 -1.40 -4.81 9.31
C LEU A 225 -1.06 -3.74 10.35
N GLY A 226 -0.01 -3.98 11.13
CA GLY A 226 0.46 -3.06 12.17
C GLY A 226 -0.26 -3.22 13.51
N GLY A 227 -0.12 -2.22 14.39
CA GLY A 227 -0.75 -2.20 15.71
C GLY A 227 -2.20 -1.73 15.71
N ASN A 228 -2.77 -1.50 16.90
CA ASN A 228 -4.07 -0.84 17.10
C ASN A 228 -5.27 -1.52 16.39
N SER A 229 -5.21 -2.83 16.15
CA SER A 229 -6.28 -3.60 15.51
C SER A 229 -7.62 -3.53 16.26
N THR A 230 -7.59 -3.53 17.59
CA THR A 230 -8.78 -3.42 18.45
C THR A 230 -9.47 -2.05 18.38
N LEU A 231 -8.81 -1.07 17.76
CA LEU A 231 -9.33 0.28 17.52
C LEU A 231 -9.73 0.47 16.05
N GLY A 232 -9.73 -0.61 15.26
CA GLY A 232 -10.08 -0.58 13.85
C GLY A 232 -8.99 0.01 12.95
N ARG A 233 -7.73 0.08 13.40
CA ARG A 233 -6.61 0.60 12.59
C ARG A 233 -5.91 -0.51 11.82
N GLY A 234 -5.27 -0.12 10.70
CA GLY A 234 -4.42 -1.01 9.91
C GLY A 234 -5.18 -1.94 8.96
N MET A 235 -6.46 -1.70 8.69
CA MET A 235 -7.21 -2.49 7.70
C MET A 235 -6.73 -2.12 6.29
N MET A 236 -6.19 -3.11 5.58
CA MET A 236 -5.66 -2.98 4.23
C MET A 236 -6.39 -3.91 3.28
N ARG A 237 -6.41 -3.54 1.99
CA ARG A 237 -6.89 -4.38 0.91
C ARG A 237 -5.72 -4.82 0.04
N THR A 238 -5.67 -6.09 -0.30
CA THR A 238 -4.68 -6.62 -1.26
C THR A 238 -5.21 -6.49 -2.67
N ILE A 239 -4.33 -6.06 -3.58
CA ILE A 239 -4.57 -6.02 -5.02
C ILE A 239 -3.37 -6.71 -5.66
N TRP A 240 -3.63 -7.84 -6.33
CA TRP A 240 -2.61 -8.55 -7.10
C TRP A 240 -2.53 -7.94 -8.49
N VAL A 241 -1.30 -7.62 -8.92
CA VAL A 241 -0.98 -7.03 -10.22
C VAL A 241 -0.30 -8.06 -11.09
#